data_AF-A0A6L3F2B7-F1
#
_entry.id   AF-A0A6L3F2B7-F1
#
_cell.length_a   1.000
_cell.length_b   1.000
_cell.length_c   1.000
_cell.angle_alpha   90.00
_cell.angle_beta   90.00
_cell.angle_gamma   90.00
#
_symmetry.space_group_name_H-M   'P 1'
#
loop_
_entity.id
_entity.type
_entity.pdbx_description
1 polymer ?
#
loop_
_entity_poly.entity_id
_entity_poly.type
_entity_poly.pdbx_seq_one_letter_code
_entity_poly.pdbx_strand_id
1 'polypeptide(L)'
;MSRDNFDIPEVFRRAMEEAGWNNGGDDDGGGRRPFSQQSGQPRRGNRLPYLIALIFVLLLSVGWIVGTYTEWLWFVELDYQDVWLRQWLFRILTFVIFFIIGTLFLLLNWHIARRRAIQETLALNNPKILQLRGIRWIITGIALFLGFGFASSIGGNWQIFLRYFFRTPFGEVDPLFNNDISLYLFSIPAFEILQQWLLSLLVLTFIGTVGIYAVNNLADIQKGQWLPQRSVSLRRQIAFLGAIILGLWAVGYVFSIYGLLYSGRGVVTGASYTDLNATIYALYAQMAFMGLTALAVLFNFFRYSLRPVGIMAGLWLVVTLVMGGIVPGLVQRYSVEPNELERESPYITHNIALTRLAFDLNEVDVRAFETIEDLDQQTLDENRDVLKNVRLWDYRPLQATYEELQALRLYYQFSDVDIDRYTINGETRQVMLAARELNKDNLPNKAWVNRFLEFTHGFGIVMSPVDQITAGGQPDFFIKDLPPQSNIDLEVTRPEIYYGEQTNDVVFVGSNQNEFSYPGANEQPVYTRYEGVGGVPLDNYLKRVAFAIRLGDTNVLLSDDINQSTRVQFNRQIQTRVNEITPFLTLDSDPYVVVFNGRLVWIQDAYTLSRSFPYSTPINGI
;
A
#
# COMPACT_ATOMS: atom_id res chain seq x y z
N MET A 1 79.14 -25.70 -32.13
CA MET A 1 80.15 -25.07 -31.24
C MET A 1 79.41 -23.94 -30.52
N SER A 2 79.31 -23.84 -29.20
CA SER A 2 79.89 -24.55 -28.06
C SER A 2 78.78 -25.01 -27.10
N ARG A 3 79.05 -26.10 -26.37
CA ARG A 3 78.29 -26.52 -25.19
C ARG A 3 78.91 -25.83 -23.99
N ASP A 4 78.16 -24.98 -23.31
CA ASP A 4 78.51 -24.54 -21.96
C ASP A 4 77.61 -25.27 -20.96
N ASN A 5 78.27 -26.11 -20.15
CA ASN A 5 77.71 -26.77 -18.98
C ASN A 5 77.34 -25.70 -17.95
N PHE A 6 76.05 -25.55 -17.67
CA PHE A 6 75.61 -24.86 -16.46
C PHE A 6 75.60 -25.88 -15.31
N ASP A 7 76.64 -25.82 -14.47
CA ASP A 7 76.62 -26.42 -13.15
C ASP A 7 75.52 -25.76 -12.31
N ILE A 8 74.59 -26.58 -11.82
CA ILE A 8 73.53 -26.13 -10.93
C ILE A 8 74.17 -25.71 -9.60
N PRO A 9 73.95 -24.47 -9.11
CA PRO A 9 74.47 -24.03 -7.83
C PRO A 9 74.05 -24.96 -6.70
N GLU A 10 74.98 -25.28 -5.79
CA GLU A 10 74.84 -26.27 -4.72
C GLU A 10 73.64 -26.04 -3.79
N VAL A 11 73.19 -24.78 -3.70
CA VAL A 11 71.97 -24.36 -2.98
C VAL A 11 70.70 -24.95 -3.59
N PHE A 12 70.63 -25.06 -4.92
CA PHE A 12 69.50 -25.68 -5.62
C PHE A 12 69.55 -27.21 -5.55
N ARG A 13 70.74 -27.81 -5.41
CA ARG A 13 70.88 -29.26 -5.19
C ARG A 13 70.32 -29.67 -3.83
N ARG A 14 70.67 -28.95 -2.76
CA ARG A 14 70.10 -29.19 -1.41
C ARG A 14 68.60 -28.96 -1.34
N ALA A 15 68.09 -27.93 -2.01
CA ALA A 15 66.64 -27.69 -2.06
C ALA A 15 65.87 -28.78 -2.81
N MET A 16 66.47 -29.40 -3.83
CA MET A 16 65.87 -30.54 -4.55
C MET A 16 65.98 -31.86 -3.76
N GLU A 17 67.04 -32.06 -2.98
CA GLU A 17 67.18 -33.20 -2.05
C GLU A 17 66.18 -33.11 -0.89
N GLU A 18 65.99 -31.93 -0.29
CA GLU A 18 64.97 -31.69 0.76
C GLU A 18 63.53 -31.78 0.23
N ALA A 19 63.32 -31.49 -1.06
CA ALA A 19 62.04 -31.67 -1.75
C ALA A 19 61.80 -33.12 -2.24
N GLY A 20 62.68 -34.06 -1.89
CA GLY A 20 62.50 -35.50 -2.17
C GLY A 20 62.79 -35.93 -3.60
N TRP A 21 63.52 -35.12 -4.37
CA TRP A 21 63.86 -35.42 -5.76
C TRP A 21 65.22 -36.12 -5.82
N ASN A 22 65.23 -37.42 -5.56
CA ASN A 22 66.44 -38.23 -5.71
C ASN A 22 66.53 -38.78 -7.14
N ASN A 23 67.55 -38.33 -7.88
CA ASN A 23 67.83 -38.75 -9.24
C ASN A 23 69.04 -39.72 -9.20
N GLY A 24 68.76 -41.01 -9.14
CA GLY A 24 69.77 -42.07 -9.15
C GLY A 24 69.09 -43.40 -9.48
N GLY A 25 69.43 -43.95 -10.64
CA GLY A 25 68.72 -45.06 -11.27
C GLY A 25 69.13 -46.46 -10.84
N ASP A 26 68.42 -47.37 -11.51
CA ASP A 26 68.67 -48.77 -11.82
C ASP A 26 68.31 -49.86 -10.79
N ASP A 27 67.40 -50.72 -11.26
CA ASP A 27 67.23 -52.17 -11.09
C ASP A 27 67.42 -52.78 -9.68
N ASP A 28 66.33 -53.29 -9.09
CA ASP A 28 65.95 -54.70 -9.25
C ASP A 28 64.70 -55.09 -8.42
N GLY A 29 64.14 -56.25 -8.75
CA GLY A 29 62.84 -56.79 -8.35
C GLY A 29 62.38 -56.63 -6.89
N GLY A 30 61.07 -56.40 -6.72
CA GLY A 30 60.39 -56.55 -5.44
C GLY A 30 58.93 -56.10 -5.46
N GLY A 31 58.01 -57.05 -5.37
CA GLY A 31 56.56 -56.87 -5.53
C GLY A 31 55.95 -55.68 -4.77
N ARG A 32 55.22 -54.83 -5.51
CA ARG A 32 54.37 -53.77 -4.93
C ARG A 32 52.96 -54.31 -4.70
N ARG A 33 52.60 -54.44 -3.42
CA ARG A 33 51.22 -54.59 -2.93
C ARG A 33 50.38 -53.38 -3.40
N PRO A 34 49.07 -53.53 -3.64
CA PRO A 34 48.25 -52.44 -4.14
C PRO A 34 48.15 -51.34 -3.06
N PHE A 35 48.40 -50.10 -3.47
CA PHE A 35 48.03 -48.91 -2.70
C PHE A 35 46.53 -48.98 -2.41
N SER A 36 46.18 -49.03 -1.13
CA SER A 36 44.83 -48.78 -0.67
C SER A 36 44.41 -47.39 -1.13
N GLN A 37 43.37 -47.33 -1.96
CA GLN A 37 42.59 -46.12 -2.16
C GLN A 37 42.03 -45.74 -0.78
N GLN A 38 42.67 -44.80 -0.08
CA GLN A 38 41.96 -44.00 0.90
C GLN A 38 40.90 -43.23 0.13
N SER A 39 39.68 -43.77 0.14
CA SER A 39 38.46 -43.05 -0.18
C SER A 39 38.47 -41.77 0.65
N GLY A 40 38.75 -40.63 0.00
CA GLY A 40 38.47 -39.33 0.58
C GLY A 40 37.00 -39.33 0.98
N GLN A 41 36.74 -39.39 2.28
CA GLN A 41 35.41 -39.23 2.83
C GLN A 41 34.81 -37.96 2.20
N PRO A 42 33.54 -37.98 1.75
CA PRO A 42 32.90 -36.76 1.29
C PRO A 42 32.96 -35.77 2.45
N ARG A 43 33.75 -34.70 2.30
CA ARG A 43 33.78 -33.58 3.25
C ARG A 43 32.32 -33.17 3.46
N ARG A 44 31.75 -33.51 4.63
CA ARG A 44 30.44 -33.02 5.07
C ARG A 44 30.52 -31.50 4.91
N GLY A 45 29.77 -30.95 3.95
CA GLY A 45 29.81 -29.51 3.67
C GLY A 45 29.59 -28.75 4.98
N ASN A 46 30.49 -27.83 5.31
CA ASN A 46 30.40 -27.04 6.53
C ASN A 46 29.02 -26.36 6.55
N ARG A 47 28.15 -26.80 7.48
CA ARG A 47 26.80 -26.25 7.66
C ARG A 47 26.81 -24.91 8.42
N LEU A 48 27.95 -24.58 9.02
CA LEU A 48 28.19 -23.35 9.78
C LEU A 48 27.80 -22.05 9.06
N PRO A 49 28.20 -21.79 7.79
CA PRO A 49 27.77 -20.59 7.08
C PRO A 49 26.25 -20.51 6.87
N TYR A 50 25.57 -21.63 6.64
CA TYR A 50 24.11 -21.65 6.51
C TYR A 50 23.41 -21.38 7.84
N LEU A 51 23.98 -21.88 8.95
CA LEU A 51 23.48 -21.63 10.30
C LEU A 51 23.68 -20.16 10.69
N ILE A 52 24.85 -19.57 10.40
CA ILE A 52 25.13 -18.15 10.61
C ILE A 52 24.19 -17.29 9.75
N ALA A 53 24.00 -17.63 8.47
CA ALA A 53 23.08 -16.93 7.60
C ALA A 53 21.62 -17.02 8.10
N LEU A 54 21.19 -18.18 8.58
CA LEU A 54 19.85 -18.35 9.16
C LEU A 54 19.67 -17.51 10.43
N ILE A 55 20.64 -17.53 11.34
CA ILE A 55 20.60 -16.71 12.57
C ILE A 55 20.59 -15.22 12.20
N PHE A 56 21.40 -14.81 11.23
CA PHE A 56 21.45 -13.44 10.75
C PHE A 56 20.10 -13.00 10.16
N VAL A 57 19.48 -13.83 9.31
CA VAL A 57 18.15 -13.55 8.76
C VAL A 57 17.09 -13.50 9.86
N LEU A 58 17.13 -14.43 10.81
CA LEU A 58 16.19 -14.47 11.92
C LEU A 58 16.33 -13.21 12.77
N LEU A 59 17.56 -12.81 13.11
CA LEU A 59 17.86 -11.60 13.88
C LEU A 59 17.38 -10.33 13.17
N LEU A 60 17.59 -10.21 11.86
CA LEU A 60 17.05 -9.10 11.06
C LEU A 60 15.51 -9.13 10.98
N SER A 61 14.89 -10.30 11.09
CA SER A 61 13.44 -10.49 11.00
C SER A 61 12.72 -10.32 12.34
N VAL A 62 13.43 -10.35 13.48
CA VAL A 62 12.82 -10.29 14.82
C VAL A 62 11.91 -9.07 14.96
N GLY A 63 12.36 -7.88 14.54
CA GLY A 63 11.57 -6.66 14.63
C GLY A 63 10.24 -6.76 13.87
N TRP A 64 10.26 -7.31 12.66
CA TRP A 64 9.05 -7.54 11.86
C TRP A 64 8.11 -8.58 12.47
N ILE A 65 8.65 -9.68 12.99
CA ILE A 65 7.87 -10.74 13.65
C ILE A 65 7.19 -10.19 14.91
N VAL A 66 7.95 -9.47 15.74
CA VAL A 66 7.44 -8.85 16.97
C VAL A 66 6.41 -7.76 16.65
N GLY A 67 6.66 -6.93 15.65
CA GLY A 67 5.71 -5.92 15.16
C GLY A 67 4.39 -6.55 14.76
N THR A 68 4.44 -7.58 13.91
CA THR A 68 3.27 -8.33 13.43
C THR A 68 2.51 -9.01 14.58
N TYR A 69 3.23 -9.62 15.53
CA TYR A 69 2.62 -10.28 16.68
C TYR A 69 1.93 -9.28 17.63
N THR A 70 2.57 -8.14 17.91
CA THR A 70 2.00 -7.11 18.77
C THR A 70 0.80 -6.42 18.13
N GLU A 71 0.83 -6.20 16.82
CA GLU A 71 -0.35 -5.75 16.05
C GLU A 71 -1.49 -6.76 16.09
N TRP A 72 -1.19 -8.05 15.89
CA TRP A 72 -2.21 -9.10 16.01
C TRP A 72 -2.86 -9.11 17.40
N LEU A 73 -2.07 -8.98 18.49
CA LEU A 73 -2.61 -8.86 19.85
C LEU A 73 -3.55 -7.66 20.02
N TRP A 74 -3.29 -6.56 19.33
CA TRP A 74 -4.14 -5.37 19.37
C TRP A 74 -5.46 -5.56 18.63
N PHE A 75 -5.44 -6.26 17.50
CA PHE A 75 -6.68 -6.66 16.81
C PHE A 75 -7.51 -7.66 17.63
N VAL A 76 -6.86 -8.58 18.34
CA VAL A 76 -7.53 -9.52 19.25
C VAL A 76 -8.21 -8.76 20.39
N GLU A 77 -7.51 -7.79 20.98
CA GLU A 77 -8.08 -6.96 22.06
C GLU A 77 -9.32 -6.16 21.60
N LEU A 78 -9.33 -5.71 20.35
CA LEU A 78 -10.45 -4.96 19.79
C LEU A 78 -11.59 -5.82 19.23
N ASP A 79 -11.48 -7.14 19.31
CA ASP A 79 -12.40 -8.10 18.67
C ASP A 79 -12.47 -7.97 17.13
N TYR A 80 -11.43 -7.41 16.51
CA TYR A 80 -11.28 -7.28 15.05
C TYR A 80 -10.27 -8.30 14.47
N GLN A 81 -10.03 -9.40 15.18
CA GLN A 81 -9.11 -10.46 14.72
C GLN A 81 -9.45 -10.99 13.32
N ASP A 82 -10.74 -11.08 12.97
CA ASP A 82 -11.20 -11.54 11.66
C ASP A 82 -10.80 -10.58 10.54
N VAL A 83 -10.79 -9.28 10.82
CA VAL A 83 -10.34 -8.27 9.86
C VAL A 83 -8.85 -8.47 9.59
N TRP A 84 -8.04 -8.57 10.63
CA TRP A 84 -6.60 -8.82 10.49
C TRP A 84 -6.32 -10.12 9.73
N LEU A 85 -6.99 -11.21 10.08
CA LEU A 85 -6.85 -12.51 9.43
C LEU A 85 -7.21 -12.44 7.94
N ARG A 86 -8.32 -11.78 7.58
CA ARG A 86 -8.73 -11.62 6.18
C ARG A 86 -7.74 -10.77 5.39
N GLN A 87 -7.27 -9.65 5.95
CA GLN A 87 -6.28 -8.80 5.31
C GLN A 87 -4.98 -9.57 5.03
N TRP A 88 -4.44 -10.26 6.04
CA TRP A 88 -3.22 -11.04 5.89
C TRP A 88 -3.39 -12.26 4.99
N LEU A 89 -4.53 -12.96 5.08
CA LEU A 89 -4.85 -14.07 4.21
C LEU A 89 -4.79 -13.64 2.74
N PHE A 90 -5.45 -12.55 2.36
CA PHE A 90 -5.44 -12.09 0.97
C PHE A 90 -4.07 -11.53 0.54
N ARG A 91 -3.36 -10.80 1.42
CA ARG A 91 -1.98 -10.35 1.14
C ARG A 91 -1.05 -11.53 0.85
N ILE A 92 -1.04 -12.53 1.73
CA ILE A 92 -0.20 -13.72 1.60
C ILE A 92 -0.65 -14.56 0.41
N LEU A 93 -1.95 -14.80 0.24
CA LEU A 93 -2.48 -15.63 -0.84
C LEU A 93 -2.16 -15.04 -2.21
N THR A 94 -2.42 -13.74 -2.42
CA THR A 94 -2.04 -13.05 -3.65
C THR A 94 -0.53 -13.10 -3.85
N PHE A 95 0.28 -12.78 -2.83
CA PHE A 95 1.73 -12.88 -2.93
C PHE A 95 2.20 -14.29 -3.33
N VAL A 96 1.76 -15.34 -2.63
CA VAL A 96 2.21 -16.71 -2.85
C VAL A 96 1.78 -17.23 -4.22
N ILE A 97 0.53 -17.00 -4.63
CA ILE A 97 0.02 -17.44 -5.94
C ILE A 97 0.86 -16.82 -7.06
N PHE A 98 1.04 -15.49 -7.03
CA PHE A 98 1.78 -14.79 -8.08
C PHE A 98 3.29 -15.03 -7.99
N PHE A 99 3.85 -15.28 -6.80
CA PHE A 99 5.23 -15.73 -6.64
C PHE A 99 5.46 -17.08 -7.30
N ILE A 100 4.57 -18.06 -7.04
CA ILE A 100 4.65 -19.39 -7.65
C ILE A 100 4.52 -19.27 -9.16
N ILE A 101 3.49 -18.60 -9.67
CA ILE A 101 3.25 -18.45 -11.11
C ILE A 101 4.43 -17.74 -11.78
N GLY A 102 4.83 -16.57 -11.27
CA GLY A 102 5.91 -15.76 -11.86
C GLY A 102 7.27 -16.46 -11.81
N THR A 103 7.63 -17.03 -10.67
CA THR A 103 8.91 -17.72 -10.49
C THR A 103 8.97 -18.99 -11.33
N LEU A 104 7.92 -19.82 -11.33
CA LEU A 104 7.89 -21.02 -12.17
C LEU A 104 7.97 -20.66 -13.65
N PHE A 105 7.26 -19.60 -14.07
CA PHE A 105 7.31 -19.13 -15.45
C PHE A 105 8.71 -18.67 -15.87
N LEU A 106 9.38 -17.87 -15.04
CA LEU A 106 10.77 -17.42 -15.27
C LEU A 106 11.74 -18.60 -15.30
N LEU A 107 11.69 -19.47 -14.29
CA LEU A 107 12.57 -20.63 -14.18
C LEU A 107 12.41 -21.58 -15.37
N LEU A 108 11.17 -21.88 -15.76
CA LEU A 108 10.89 -22.76 -16.88
C LEU A 108 11.49 -22.20 -18.17
N ASN A 109 11.18 -20.94 -18.50
CA ASN A 109 11.65 -20.31 -19.73
C ASN A 109 13.18 -20.15 -19.76
N TRP A 110 13.79 -19.71 -18.66
CA TRP A 110 15.23 -19.46 -18.60
C TRP A 110 16.06 -20.74 -18.51
N HIS A 111 15.57 -21.78 -17.84
CA HIS A 111 16.25 -23.08 -17.88
C HIS A 111 16.09 -23.78 -19.22
N ILE A 112 14.94 -23.65 -19.90
CA ILE A 112 14.79 -24.12 -21.29
C ILE A 112 15.74 -23.35 -22.21
N ALA A 113 15.81 -22.02 -22.08
CA ALA A 113 16.73 -21.18 -22.85
C ALA A 113 18.18 -21.60 -22.64
N ARG A 114 18.61 -21.77 -21.38
CA ARG A 114 19.96 -22.25 -21.05
C ARG A 114 20.26 -23.63 -21.65
N ARG A 115 19.33 -24.59 -21.50
CA ARG A 115 19.53 -25.95 -22.04
C ARG A 115 19.70 -25.93 -23.55
N ARG A 116 18.84 -25.21 -24.27
CA ARG A 116 18.91 -25.06 -25.73
C ARG A 116 20.16 -24.30 -26.17
N ALA A 117 20.54 -23.24 -25.48
CA ALA A 117 21.77 -22.49 -25.77
C ALA A 117 23.02 -23.37 -25.63
N ILE A 118 23.09 -24.24 -24.61
CA ILE A 118 24.21 -25.18 -24.43
C ILE A 118 24.25 -26.24 -25.55
N GLN A 119 23.09 -26.75 -25.97
CA GLN A 119 23.03 -27.73 -27.05
C GLN A 119 23.53 -27.17 -28.38
N GLU A 120 23.22 -25.91 -28.68
CA GLU A 120 23.72 -25.24 -29.89
C GLU A 120 25.22 -24.92 -29.81
N THR A 121 25.79 -24.62 -28.63
CA THR A 121 27.24 -24.36 -28.51
C THR A 121 28.12 -25.59 -28.69
N LEU A 122 27.63 -26.79 -28.33
CA LEU A 122 28.35 -28.04 -28.58
C LEU A 122 28.63 -28.27 -30.07
N ALA A 123 27.82 -27.68 -30.96
CA ALA A 123 28.01 -27.77 -32.41
C ALA A 123 28.98 -26.71 -32.97
N LEU A 124 29.29 -25.64 -32.24
CA LEU A 124 29.95 -24.43 -32.76
C LEU A 124 31.29 -24.08 -32.09
N ASN A 125 31.82 -24.92 -31.19
CA ASN A 125 33.11 -24.71 -30.49
C ASN A 125 33.25 -23.34 -29.78
N ASN A 126 32.14 -22.81 -29.25
CA ASN A 126 32.01 -21.50 -28.61
C ASN A 126 32.05 -21.58 -27.06
N PRO A 127 32.23 -20.46 -26.31
CA PRO A 127 32.66 -20.48 -24.90
C PRO A 127 31.71 -21.20 -23.93
N LYS A 128 32.28 -21.98 -23.00
CA LYS A 128 31.57 -22.87 -22.05
C LYS A 128 31.01 -22.16 -20.81
N ILE A 129 30.82 -20.83 -20.83
CA ILE A 129 30.42 -20.03 -19.65
C ILE A 129 29.14 -20.62 -19.04
N LEU A 130 28.08 -20.81 -19.85
CA LEU A 130 26.81 -21.37 -19.39
C LEU A 130 26.92 -22.78 -18.77
N GLN A 131 27.96 -23.57 -19.09
CA GLN A 131 28.15 -24.92 -18.57
C GLN A 131 28.71 -24.96 -17.14
N LEU A 132 29.25 -23.84 -16.64
CA LEU A 132 29.74 -23.73 -15.27
C LEU A 132 28.61 -24.05 -14.27
N ARG A 133 28.91 -24.88 -13.26
CA ARG A 133 27.94 -25.34 -12.26
C ARG A 133 27.27 -24.17 -11.51
N GLY A 134 27.98 -23.06 -11.32
CA GLY A 134 27.48 -21.87 -10.64
C GLY A 134 26.39 -21.10 -11.40
N ILE A 135 26.42 -21.09 -12.74
CA ILE A 135 25.50 -20.24 -13.53
C ILE A 135 24.05 -20.70 -13.44
N ARG A 136 23.81 -22.01 -13.30
CA ARG A 136 22.45 -22.52 -13.07
C ARG A 136 21.86 -21.89 -11.79
N TRP A 137 22.65 -21.82 -10.73
CA TRP A 137 22.23 -21.24 -9.45
C TRP A 137 22.12 -19.72 -9.51
N ILE A 138 22.96 -19.05 -10.30
CA ILE A 138 22.82 -17.60 -10.55
C ILE A 138 21.50 -17.32 -11.27
N ILE A 139 21.16 -18.05 -12.34
CA ILE A 139 19.89 -17.88 -13.06
C ILE A 139 18.69 -18.16 -12.14
N THR A 140 18.77 -19.22 -11.33
CA THR A 140 17.72 -19.53 -10.34
C THR A 140 17.61 -18.44 -9.28
N GLY A 141 18.73 -17.92 -8.78
CA GLY A 141 18.76 -16.83 -7.80
C GLY A 141 18.17 -15.53 -8.37
N ILE A 142 18.52 -15.15 -9.60
CA ILE A 142 17.94 -13.99 -10.28
C ILE A 142 16.44 -14.20 -10.51
N ALA A 143 16.01 -15.40 -10.95
CA ALA A 143 14.59 -15.69 -11.16
C ALA A 143 13.78 -15.63 -9.85
N LEU A 144 14.33 -16.13 -8.74
CA LEU A 144 13.72 -16.03 -7.41
C LEU A 144 13.63 -14.57 -6.93
N PHE A 145 14.71 -13.80 -7.11
CA PHE A 145 14.73 -12.39 -6.74
C PHE A 145 13.71 -11.57 -7.54
N LEU A 146 13.67 -11.73 -8.86
CA LEU A 146 12.68 -11.06 -9.70
C LEU A 146 11.26 -11.57 -9.43
N GLY A 147 11.08 -12.88 -9.24
CA GLY A 147 9.79 -13.47 -8.87
C GLY A 147 9.25 -12.91 -7.56
N PHE A 148 10.13 -12.72 -6.57
CA PHE A 148 9.79 -12.05 -5.30
C PHE A 148 9.37 -10.60 -5.54
N GLY A 149 10.15 -9.81 -6.30
CA GLY A 149 9.79 -8.42 -6.63
C GLY A 149 8.44 -8.29 -7.33
N PHE A 150 8.16 -9.16 -8.30
CA PHE A 150 6.88 -9.20 -9.03
C PHE A 150 5.71 -9.61 -8.14
N ALA A 151 5.92 -10.57 -7.25
CA ALA A 151 4.92 -11.01 -6.30
C ALA A 151 4.63 -9.93 -5.24
N SER A 152 5.65 -9.21 -4.77
CA SER A 152 5.50 -8.10 -3.84
C SER A 152 4.70 -6.94 -4.45
N SER A 153 4.98 -6.61 -5.72
CA SER A 153 4.25 -5.55 -6.44
C SER A 153 2.75 -5.83 -6.53
N ILE A 154 2.36 -7.06 -6.90
CA ILE A 154 0.94 -7.43 -7.00
C ILE A 154 0.30 -7.74 -5.63
N GLY A 155 1.08 -8.27 -4.69
CA GLY A 155 0.66 -8.51 -3.30
C GLY A 155 0.30 -7.22 -2.56
N GLY A 156 0.95 -6.09 -2.90
CA GLY A 156 0.57 -4.77 -2.40
C GLY A 156 -0.83 -4.32 -2.86
N ASN A 157 -1.34 -4.87 -3.96
CA ASN A 157 -2.63 -4.54 -4.56
C ASN A 157 -3.73 -5.57 -4.25
N TRP A 158 -3.58 -6.33 -3.15
CA TRP A 158 -4.51 -7.37 -2.72
C TRP A 158 -5.97 -6.89 -2.61
N GLN A 159 -6.21 -5.62 -2.25
CA GLN A 159 -7.54 -5.04 -2.13
C GLN A 159 -8.33 -5.06 -3.45
N ILE A 160 -7.65 -4.89 -4.59
CA ILE A 160 -8.29 -4.94 -5.92
C ILE A 160 -8.89 -6.33 -6.17
N PHE A 161 -8.13 -7.38 -5.86
CA PHE A 161 -8.59 -8.76 -6.00
C PHE A 161 -9.69 -9.11 -5.01
N LEU A 162 -9.58 -8.63 -3.76
CA LEU A 162 -10.64 -8.82 -2.77
C LEU A 162 -11.96 -8.24 -3.27
N ARG A 163 -11.96 -6.98 -3.74
CA ARG A 163 -13.14 -6.33 -4.32
C ARG A 163 -13.68 -7.08 -5.55
N TYR A 164 -12.79 -7.62 -6.40
CA TYR A 164 -13.22 -8.42 -7.55
C TYR A 164 -13.94 -9.72 -7.15
N PHE A 165 -13.42 -10.45 -6.15
CA PHE A 165 -14.00 -11.72 -5.71
C PHE A 165 -15.29 -11.55 -4.90
N PHE A 166 -15.40 -10.46 -4.14
CA PHE A 166 -16.57 -10.13 -3.31
C PHE A 166 -17.41 -8.99 -3.88
N ARG A 167 -17.38 -8.80 -5.20
CA ARG A 167 -18.17 -7.77 -5.87
C ARG A 167 -19.67 -8.02 -5.71
N THR A 168 -20.43 -6.94 -5.61
CA THR A 168 -21.89 -6.93 -5.65
C THR A 168 -22.36 -6.24 -6.92
N PRO A 169 -23.48 -6.67 -7.54
CA PRO A 169 -24.11 -5.91 -8.62
C PRO A 169 -24.45 -4.50 -8.14
N PHE A 170 -24.25 -3.50 -9.00
CA PHE A 170 -24.64 -2.13 -8.68
C PHE A 170 -26.14 -1.93 -8.90
N GLY A 171 -26.72 -2.57 -9.92
CA GLY A 171 -28.14 -2.47 -10.27
C GLY A 171 -28.45 -1.45 -11.36
N GLU A 172 -27.46 -0.67 -11.77
CA GLU A 172 -27.54 0.29 -12.88
C GLU A 172 -26.51 -0.07 -13.95
N VAL A 173 -26.83 0.27 -15.21
CA VAL A 173 -26.03 -0.12 -16.38
C VAL A 173 -25.45 1.11 -17.09
N ASP A 174 -24.30 0.92 -17.73
CA ASP A 174 -23.70 1.96 -18.56
C ASP A 174 -24.46 2.13 -19.90
N PRO A 175 -24.65 3.37 -20.39
CA PRO A 175 -25.46 3.64 -21.57
C PRO A 175 -24.80 3.22 -22.90
N LEU A 176 -23.51 2.86 -22.91
CA LEU A 176 -22.76 2.57 -24.13
C LEU A 176 -22.67 1.07 -24.43
N PHE A 177 -22.25 0.29 -23.43
CA PHE A 177 -22.00 -1.14 -23.54
C PHE A 177 -23.06 -1.98 -22.82
N ASN A 178 -23.98 -1.35 -22.09
CA ASN A 178 -25.07 -2.01 -21.35
C ASN A 178 -24.56 -3.05 -20.34
N ASN A 179 -23.43 -2.76 -19.71
CA ASN A 179 -22.86 -3.53 -18.61
C ASN A 179 -23.22 -2.89 -17.27
N ASP A 180 -23.39 -3.72 -16.24
CA ASP A 180 -23.59 -3.24 -14.87
C ASP A 180 -22.35 -2.45 -14.39
N ILE A 181 -22.59 -1.36 -13.65
CA ILE A 181 -21.54 -0.45 -13.16
C ILE A 181 -20.49 -1.18 -12.30
N SER A 182 -20.85 -2.29 -11.64
CA SER A 182 -19.93 -3.16 -10.88
C SER A 182 -18.77 -3.73 -11.72
N LEU A 183 -18.93 -3.87 -13.05
CA LEU A 183 -17.85 -4.26 -13.95
C LEU A 183 -16.70 -3.25 -13.87
N TYR A 184 -17.04 -1.96 -13.92
CA TYR A 184 -16.11 -0.85 -13.95
C TYR A 184 -15.47 -0.60 -12.59
N LEU A 185 -16.26 -0.69 -11.52
CA LEU A 185 -15.79 -0.47 -10.16
C LEU A 185 -14.86 -1.60 -9.65
N PHE A 186 -15.14 -2.86 -10.00
CA PHE A 186 -14.49 -4.00 -9.34
C PHE A 186 -13.71 -4.92 -10.29
N SER A 187 -14.14 -5.07 -11.55
CA SER A 187 -13.59 -6.10 -12.44
C SER A 187 -12.51 -5.57 -13.38
N ILE A 188 -12.74 -4.43 -14.02
CA ILE A 188 -11.76 -3.83 -14.94
C ILE A 188 -10.42 -3.54 -14.22
N PRO A 189 -10.38 -2.91 -13.03
CA PRO A 189 -9.13 -2.68 -12.32
C PRO A 189 -8.34 -3.96 -12.03
N ALA A 190 -9.03 -5.07 -11.72
CA ALA A 190 -8.40 -6.37 -11.48
C ALA A 190 -7.81 -6.98 -12.75
N PHE A 191 -8.48 -6.83 -13.90
CA PHE A 191 -7.98 -7.33 -15.16
C PHE A 191 -6.84 -6.47 -15.73
N GLU A 192 -6.89 -5.14 -15.56
CA GLU A 192 -5.84 -4.23 -15.98
C GLU A 192 -4.53 -4.49 -15.23
N ILE A 193 -4.58 -4.60 -13.89
CA ILE A 193 -3.37 -4.88 -13.10
C ILE A 193 -2.82 -6.28 -13.42
N LEU A 194 -3.68 -7.27 -13.65
CA LEU A 194 -3.27 -8.61 -14.05
C LEU A 194 -2.60 -8.61 -15.42
N GLN A 195 -3.16 -7.87 -16.39
CA GLN A 195 -2.59 -7.73 -17.72
C GLN A 195 -1.22 -7.04 -17.67
N GLN A 196 -1.08 -5.93 -16.93
CA GLN A 196 0.19 -5.21 -16.77
C GLN A 196 1.24 -6.08 -16.09
N TRP A 197 0.85 -6.87 -15.09
CA TRP A 197 1.74 -7.81 -14.40
C TRP A 197 2.23 -8.92 -15.35
N LEU A 198 1.31 -9.54 -16.10
CA LEU A 198 1.63 -10.58 -17.09
C LEU A 198 2.53 -10.03 -18.21
N LEU A 199 2.24 -8.84 -18.73
CA LEU A 199 3.03 -8.20 -19.77
C LEU A 199 4.46 -7.91 -19.29
N SER A 200 4.60 -7.35 -18.08
CA SER A 200 5.90 -7.09 -17.46
C SER A 200 6.70 -8.39 -17.23
N LEU A 201 6.03 -9.46 -16.75
CA LEU A 201 6.65 -10.77 -16.56
C LEU A 201 7.15 -11.37 -17.88
N LEU A 202 6.35 -11.27 -18.93
CA LEU A 202 6.69 -11.75 -20.27
C LEU A 202 7.86 -10.97 -20.88
N VAL A 203 7.87 -9.64 -20.75
CA VAL A 203 8.96 -8.78 -21.22
C VAL A 203 10.27 -9.11 -20.50
N LEU A 204 10.26 -9.29 -19.18
CA LEU A 204 11.45 -9.72 -18.46
C LEU A 204 11.89 -11.13 -18.84
N THR A 205 10.94 -12.04 -19.06
CA THR A 205 11.25 -13.39 -19.55
C THR A 205 11.92 -13.33 -20.92
N PHE A 206 11.43 -12.46 -21.79
CA PHE A 206 11.98 -12.20 -23.12
C PHE A 206 13.41 -11.64 -23.03
N ILE A 207 13.62 -10.58 -22.26
CA ILE A 207 14.94 -9.96 -22.04
C ILE A 207 15.91 -10.98 -21.44
N GLY A 208 15.50 -11.72 -20.40
CA GLY A 208 16.33 -12.73 -19.76
C GLY A 208 16.68 -13.89 -20.72
N THR A 209 15.75 -14.30 -21.57
CA THR A 209 16.00 -15.29 -22.64
C THR A 209 17.05 -14.76 -23.62
N VAL A 210 16.88 -13.54 -24.14
CA VAL A 210 17.87 -12.90 -25.03
C VAL A 210 19.24 -12.81 -24.34
N GLY A 211 19.27 -12.37 -23.08
CA GLY A 211 20.48 -12.25 -22.27
C GLY A 211 21.21 -13.57 -22.07
N ILE A 212 20.49 -14.66 -21.77
CA ILE A 212 21.08 -16.00 -21.61
C ILE A 212 21.77 -16.45 -22.90
N TYR A 213 21.12 -16.26 -24.05
CA TYR A 213 21.72 -16.57 -25.35
C TYR A 213 22.86 -15.61 -25.71
N ALA A 214 22.79 -14.34 -25.32
CA ALA A 214 23.84 -13.36 -25.54
C ALA A 214 25.12 -13.71 -24.77
N VAL A 215 25.01 -14.11 -23.49
CA VAL A 215 26.15 -14.56 -22.66
C VAL A 215 26.88 -15.74 -23.31
N ASN A 216 26.15 -16.65 -23.96
CA ASN A 216 26.72 -17.80 -24.68
C ASN A 216 27.50 -17.40 -25.94
N ASN A 217 27.17 -16.25 -26.54
CA ASN A 217 27.74 -15.76 -27.79
C ASN A 217 28.53 -14.46 -27.59
N LEU A 218 29.02 -14.19 -26.37
CA LEU A 218 29.68 -12.92 -26.03
C LEU A 218 30.89 -12.61 -26.93
N ALA A 219 31.63 -13.65 -27.34
CA ALA A 219 32.75 -13.53 -28.26
C ALA A 219 32.33 -13.06 -29.67
N ASP A 220 31.17 -13.54 -30.16
CA ASP A 220 30.63 -13.14 -31.46
C ASP A 220 30.02 -11.73 -31.39
N ILE A 221 29.48 -11.35 -30.23
CA ILE A 221 28.98 -9.98 -29.97
C ILE A 221 30.13 -8.99 -29.99
N GLN A 222 31.25 -9.28 -29.32
CA GLN A 222 32.44 -8.43 -29.30
C GLN A 222 33.05 -8.24 -30.70
N LYS A 223 32.91 -9.23 -31.57
CA LYS A 223 33.36 -9.18 -32.98
C LYS A 223 32.34 -8.55 -33.93
N GLY A 224 31.15 -8.15 -33.45
CA GLY A 224 30.05 -7.64 -34.28
C GLY A 224 29.41 -8.67 -35.21
N GLN A 225 29.65 -9.96 -34.98
CA GLN A 225 29.22 -11.07 -35.83
C GLN A 225 27.99 -11.82 -35.28
N TRP A 226 27.52 -11.46 -34.09
CA TRP A 226 26.36 -12.10 -33.48
C TRP A 226 25.08 -11.75 -34.23
N LEU A 227 24.49 -12.79 -34.84
CA LEU A 227 23.21 -12.72 -35.54
C LEU A 227 22.21 -13.61 -34.78
N PRO A 228 21.44 -13.06 -33.83
CA PRO A 228 20.49 -13.83 -33.00
C PRO A 228 19.50 -14.67 -33.83
N GLN A 229 19.20 -14.18 -35.03
CA GLN A 229 18.24 -14.78 -35.97
C GLN A 229 18.73 -16.09 -36.61
N ARG A 230 20.05 -16.38 -36.56
CA ARG A 230 20.63 -17.62 -37.08
C ARG A 230 20.40 -18.82 -36.16
N SER A 231 20.25 -18.61 -34.85
CA SER A 231 19.88 -19.67 -33.90
C SER A 231 18.39 -20.00 -34.05
N VAL A 232 18.09 -21.22 -34.49
CA VAL A 232 16.71 -21.69 -34.66
C VAL A 232 15.98 -21.75 -33.31
N SER A 233 16.68 -22.17 -32.25
CA SER A 233 16.08 -22.27 -30.91
C SER A 233 15.75 -20.90 -30.33
N LEU A 234 16.70 -19.95 -30.42
CA LEU A 234 16.51 -18.58 -29.95
C LEU A 234 15.36 -17.90 -30.71
N ARG A 235 15.38 -18.00 -32.04
CA ARG A 235 14.35 -17.43 -32.91
C ARG A 235 12.96 -17.94 -32.54
N ARG A 236 12.79 -19.25 -32.36
CA ARG A 236 11.49 -19.85 -32.00
C ARG A 236 11.00 -19.38 -30.64
N GLN A 237 11.88 -19.33 -29.64
CA GLN A 237 11.50 -18.93 -28.29
C GLN A 237 11.15 -17.43 -28.21
N ILE A 238 11.94 -16.57 -28.87
CA ILE A 238 11.66 -15.13 -28.98
C ILE A 238 10.39 -14.87 -29.78
N ALA A 239 10.17 -15.60 -30.88
CA ALA A 239 8.94 -15.49 -31.68
C ALA A 239 7.70 -15.88 -30.85
N PHE A 240 7.77 -16.97 -30.08
CA PHE A 240 6.66 -17.39 -29.23
C PHE A 240 6.38 -16.38 -28.11
N LEU A 241 7.41 -15.95 -27.37
CA LEU A 241 7.25 -14.95 -26.31
C LEU A 241 6.78 -13.60 -26.87
N GLY A 242 7.35 -13.15 -27.98
CA GLY A 242 6.98 -11.92 -28.66
C GLY A 242 5.53 -11.94 -29.14
N ALA A 243 5.07 -13.06 -29.70
CA ALA A 243 3.67 -13.22 -30.10
C ALA A 243 2.72 -13.11 -28.90
N ILE A 244 3.04 -13.73 -27.77
CA ILE A 244 2.21 -13.63 -26.55
C ILE A 244 2.22 -12.20 -26.01
N ILE A 245 3.38 -11.52 -25.98
CA ILE A 245 3.48 -10.11 -25.56
C ILE A 245 2.58 -9.22 -26.41
N LEU A 246 2.68 -9.32 -27.74
CA LEU A 246 1.88 -8.51 -28.65
C LEU A 246 0.39 -8.89 -28.58
N GLY A 247 0.06 -10.16 -28.40
CA GLY A 247 -1.32 -10.61 -28.20
C GLY A 247 -1.92 -10.06 -26.91
N LEU A 248 -1.15 -10.06 -25.81
CA LEU A 248 -1.58 -9.48 -24.54
C LEU A 248 -1.66 -7.95 -24.60
N TRP A 249 -0.80 -7.30 -25.38
CA TRP A 249 -0.94 -5.87 -25.70
C TRP A 249 -2.24 -5.63 -26.48
N ALA A 250 -2.58 -6.49 -27.45
CA ALA A 250 -3.84 -6.38 -28.18
C ALA A 250 -5.07 -6.40 -27.22
N VAL A 251 -5.05 -7.26 -26.20
CA VAL A 251 -6.09 -7.28 -25.14
C VAL A 251 -6.17 -5.94 -24.39
N GLY A 252 -5.06 -5.21 -24.25
CA GLY A 252 -5.03 -3.87 -23.66
C GLY A 252 -5.94 -2.86 -24.36
N TYR A 253 -6.14 -3.01 -25.67
CA TYR A 253 -7.09 -2.16 -26.40
C TYR A 253 -8.54 -2.41 -26.00
N VAL A 254 -8.89 -3.60 -25.51
CA VAL A 254 -10.22 -3.87 -24.95
C VAL A 254 -10.45 -2.99 -23.71
N PHE A 255 -9.46 -2.89 -22.83
CA PHE A 255 -9.54 -1.99 -21.67
C PHE A 255 -9.54 -0.52 -22.11
N SER A 256 -8.79 -0.15 -23.15
CA SER A 256 -8.84 1.21 -23.71
C SER A 256 -10.23 1.57 -24.28
N ILE A 257 -10.96 0.59 -24.84
CA ILE A 257 -12.34 0.79 -25.32
C ILE A 257 -13.28 1.09 -24.15
N TYR A 258 -13.20 0.32 -23.05
CA TYR A 258 -13.94 0.66 -21.83
C TYR A 258 -13.44 1.97 -21.20
N GLY A 259 -12.17 2.29 -21.38
CA GLY A 259 -11.53 3.53 -20.96
C GLY A 259 -12.14 4.78 -21.58
N LEU A 260 -12.85 4.67 -22.70
CA LEU A 260 -13.56 5.79 -23.33
C LEU A 260 -14.62 6.41 -22.41
N LEU A 261 -15.18 5.63 -21.48
CA LEU A 261 -16.16 6.11 -20.49
C LEU A 261 -15.56 7.08 -19.45
N TYR A 262 -14.24 7.22 -19.43
CA TYR A 262 -13.49 8.16 -18.58
C TYR A 262 -12.75 9.23 -19.39
N SER A 263 -13.06 9.35 -20.69
CA SER A 263 -12.43 10.34 -21.57
C SER A 263 -12.70 11.76 -21.07
N GLY A 264 -11.64 12.57 -20.97
CA GLY A 264 -11.74 14.00 -20.68
C GLY A 264 -11.62 14.88 -21.93
N ARG A 265 -11.86 14.30 -23.12
CA ARG A 265 -11.66 15.00 -24.40
C ARG A 265 -12.78 15.99 -24.72
N GLY A 266 -14.02 15.67 -24.34
CA GLY A 266 -15.18 16.51 -24.59
C GLY A 266 -15.33 17.63 -23.54
N VAL A 267 -16.46 18.33 -23.61
CA VAL A 267 -16.85 19.36 -22.62
C VAL A 267 -17.05 18.76 -21.23
N VAL A 268 -17.41 17.48 -21.16
CA VAL A 268 -17.67 16.73 -19.93
C VAL A 268 -16.92 15.40 -19.94
N THR A 269 -16.79 14.76 -18.77
CA THR A 269 -16.17 13.44 -18.64
C THR A 269 -17.06 12.34 -19.23
N GLY A 270 -16.47 11.47 -20.04
CA GLY A 270 -17.19 10.39 -20.71
C GLY A 270 -16.89 10.33 -22.20
N ALA A 271 -17.42 9.30 -22.87
CA ALA A 271 -17.19 9.13 -24.28
C ALA A 271 -17.90 10.23 -25.09
N SER A 272 -17.13 11.06 -25.80
CA SER A 272 -17.63 12.13 -26.68
C SER A 272 -18.13 11.59 -28.02
N TYR A 273 -18.77 12.45 -28.83
CA TYR A 273 -19.15 12.10 -30.21
C TYR A 273 -17.96 11.59 -31.01
N THR A 274 -16.84 12.28 -30.93
CA THR A 274 -15.59 11.91 -31.62
C THR A 274 -15.06 10.57 -31.13
N ASP A 275 -15.19 10.27 -29.83
CA ASP A 275 -14.72 9.01 -29.28
C ASP A 275 -15.50 7.80 -29.82
N LEU A 276 -16.82 7.94 -29.95
CA LEU A 276 -17.67 6.86 -30.45
C LEU A 276 -17.69 6.73 -31.97
N ASN A 277 -17.41 7.81 -32.71
CA ASN A 277 -17.45 7.80 -34.17
C ASN A 277 -16.07 7.70 -34.83
N ALA A 278 -14.98 7.91 -34.09
CA ALA A 278 -13.61 7.79 -34.60
C ALA A 278 -12.70 6.96 -33.69
N THR A 279 -12.54 7.37 -32.42
CA THR A 279 -11.55 6.76 -31.51
C THR A 279 -11.81 5.27 -31.32
N ILE A 280 -13.07 4.84 -31.11
CA ILE A 280 -13.40 3.44 -30.90
C ILE A 280 -13.04 2.55 -32.11
N TYR A 281 -13.26 3.03 -33.33
CA TYR A 281 -12.87 2.30 -34.55
C TYR A 281 -11.36 2.24 -34.72
N ALA A 282 -10.64 3.30 -34.32
CA ALA A 282 -9.19 3.28 -34.27
C ALA A 282 -8.69 2.20 -33.28
N LEU A 283 -9.28 2.11 -32.09
CA LEU A 283 -8.94 1.09 -31.09
C LEU A 283 -9.22 -0.32 -31.61
N TYR A 284 -10.36 -0.56 -32.26
CA TYR A 284 -10.64 -1.86 -32.90
C TYR A 284 -9.63 -2.21 -34.00
N ALA A 285 -9.28 -1.25 -34.85
CA ALA A 285 -8.28 -1.45 -35.89
C ALA A 285 -6.89 -1.72 -35.31
N GLN A 286 -6.48 -0.96 -34.29
CA GLN A 286 -5.20 -1.17 -33.58
C GLN A 286 -5.16 -2.54 -32.91
N MET A 287 -6.25 -2.95 -32.25
CA MET A 287 -6.38 -4.29 -31.67
C MET A 287 -6.22 -5.37 -32.74
N ALA A 288 -6.92 -5.25 -33.86
CA ALA A 288 -6.84 -6.21 -34.97
C ALA A 288 -5.42 -6.29 -35.55
N PHE A 289 -4.79 -5.16 -35.89
CA PHE A 289 -3.44 -5.16 -36.46
C PHE A 289 -2.36 -5.58 -35.46
N MET A 290 -2.53 -5.29 -34.16
CA MET A 290 -1.64 -5.80 -33.13
C MET A 290 -1.77 -7.32 -33.00
N GLY A 291 -2.99 -7.85 -33.02
CA GLY A 291 -3.25 -9.30 -33.07
C GLY A 291 -2.67 -9.97 -34.32
N LEU A 292 -2.83 -9.35 -35.50
CA LEU A 292 -2.21 -9.83 -36.75
C LEU A 292 -0.67 -9.78 -36.68
N THR A 293 -0.11 -8.76 -36.06
CA THR A 293 1.35 -8.66 -35.82
C THR A 293 1.81 -9.79 -34.89
N ALA A 294 1.06 -10.09 -33.83
CA ALA A 294 1.32 -11.22 -32.95
C ALA A 294 1.32 -12.55 -33.72
N LEU A 295 0.33 -12.78 -34.60
CA LEU A 295 0.28 -13.97 -35.46
C LEU A 295 1.43 -14.02 -36.48
N ALA A 296 1.80 -12.89 -37.07
CA ALA A 296 2.94 -12.79 -37.98
C ALA A 296 4.27 -13.09 -37.27
N VAL A 297 4.43 -12.62 -36.02
CA VAL A 297 5.58 -12.95 -35.18
C VAL A 297 5.56 -14.43 -34.81
N LEU A 298 4.41 -15.00 -34.48
CA LEU A 298 4.26 -16.43 -34.22
C LEU A 298 4.63 -17.27 -35.45
N PHE A 299 4.31 -16.82 -36.66
CA PHE A 299 4.69 -17.50 -37.90
C PHE A 299 6.21 -17.69 -38.04
N ASN A 300 7.03 -16.78 -37.49
CA ASN A 300 8.49 -16.91 -37.44
C ASN A 300 8.98 -18.15 -36.66
N PHE A 301 8.11 -18.74 -35.84
CA PHE A 301 8.36 -20.03 -35.20
C PHE A 301 8.57 -21.14 -36.23
N PHE A 302 7.74 -21.16 -37.28
CA PHE A 302 7.77 -22.16 -38.35
C PHE A 302 8.76 -21.78 -39.44
N ARG A 303 8.63 -20.56 -40.00
CA ARG A 303 9.44 -20.07 -41.10
C ARG A 303 9.86 -18.63 -40.86
N TYR A 304 11.16 -18.38 -40.86
CA TYR A 304 11.68 -17.03 -40.67
C TYR A 304 11.28 -16.12 -41.84
N SER A 305 10.48 -15.11 -41.53
CA SER A 305 10.04 -14.06 -42.44
C SER A 305 9.69 -12.80 -41.65
N LEU A 306 10.58 -11.81 -41.66
CA LEU A 306 10.33 -10.52 -41.00
C LEU A 306 9.44 -9.58 -41.82
N ARG A 307 9.26 -9.85 -43.11
CA ARG A 307 8.41 -9.04 -44.00
C ARG A 307 6.96 -8.91 -43.50
N PRO A 308 6.21 -9.98 -43.18
CA PRO A 308 4.84 -9.86 -42.68
C PRO A 308 4.79 -9.14 -41.33
N VAL A 309 5.78 -9.35 -40.45
CA VAL A 309 5.87 -8.63 -39.17
C VAL A 309 6.03 -7.14 -39.41
N GLY A 310 6.97 -6.72 -40.27
CA GLY A 310 7.20 -5.32 -40.59
C GLY A 310 6.00 -4.65 -41.27
N ILE A 311 5.30 -5.37 -42.16
CA ILE A 311 4.08 -4.86 -42.81
C ILE A 311 2.97 -4.66 -41.78
N MET A 312 2.66 -5.66 -40.96
CA MET A 312 1.56 -5.57 -39.97
C MET A 312 1.86 -4.56 -38.87
N ALA A 313 3.11 -4.52 -38.38
CA ALA A 313 3.54 -3.51 -37.41
C ALA A 313 3.53 -2.10 -38.03
N GLY A 314 3.93 -1.97 -39.29
CA GLY A 314 3.86 -0.71 -40.04
C GLY A 314 2.41 -0.25 -40.24
N LEU A 315 1.50 -1.15 -40.59
CA LEU A 315 0.06 -0.85 -40.70
C LEU A 315 -0.53 -0.47 -39.34
N TRP A 316 -0.20 -1.19 -38.27
CA TRP A 316 -0.59 -0.82 -36.91
C TRP A 316 -0.11 0.60 -36.55
N LEU A 317 1.13 0.95 -36.91
CA LEU A 317 1.69 2.28 -36.67
C LEU A 317 0.97 3.36 -37.51
N VAL A 318 0.67 3.07 -38.78
CA VAL A 318 -0.13 3.96 -39.64
C VAL A 318 -1.53 4.16 -39.06
N VAL A 319 -2.22 3.10 -38.64
CA VAL A 319 -3.53 3.20 -37.99
C VAL A 319 -3.44 4.04 -36.71
N THR A 320 -2.41 3.83 -35.91
CA THR A 320 -2.20 4.59 -34.67
C THR A 320 -2.03 6.08 -34.93
N LEU A 321 -1.18 6.46 -35.90
CA LEU A 321 -0.95 7.86 -36.23
C LEU A 321 -2.15 8.50 -36.93
N VAL A 322 -2.72 7.81 -37.93
CA VAL A 322 -3.77 8.35 -38.78
C VAL A 322 -5.14 8.21 -38.10
N MET A 323 -5.59 6.99 -37.82
CA MET A 323 -6.92 6.77 -37.24
C MET A 323 -6.97 7.12 -35.75
N GLY A 324 -5.88 6.93 -35.00
CA GLY A 324 -5.84 7.27 -33.57
C GLY A 324 -5.56 8.74 -33.29
N GLY A 325 -4.81 9.42 -34.16
CA GLY A 325 -4.39 10.81 -33.97
C GLY A 325 -5.09 11.81 -34.89
N ILE A 326 -4.95 11.64 -36.21
CA ILE A 326 -5.42 12.62 -37.19
C ILE A 326 -6.95 12.58 -37.35
N VAL A 327 -7.54 11.41 -37.56
CA VAL A 327 -8.98 11.25 -37.84
C VAL A 327 -9.86 11.82 -36.71
N PRO A 328 -9.60 11.56 -35.42
CA PRO A 328 -10.41 12.13 -34.36
C PRO A 328 -10.31 13.66 -34.33
N GLY A 329 -9.13 14.22 -34.59
CA GLY A 329 -8.96 15.67 -34.71
C GLY A 329 -9.74 16.27 -35.89
N LEU A 330 -9.80 15.57 -37.03
CA LEU A 330 -10.62 15.98 -38.17
C LEU A 330 -12.12 15.89 -37.87
N VAL A 331 -12.57 14.80 -37.24
CA VAL A 331 -13.98 14.64 -36.84
C VAL A 331 -14.37 15.72 -35.84
N GLN A 332 -13.53 16.03 -34.87
CA GLN A 332 -13.76 17.12 -33.93
C GLN A 332 -13.88 18.46 -34.67
N ARG A 333 -12.88 18.81 -35.49
CA ARG A 333 -12.80 20.11 -36.16
C ARG A 333 -13.91 20.35 -37.18
N TYR A 334 -14.29 19.33 -37.94
CA TYR A 334 -15.18 19.48 -39.09
C TYR A 334 -16.59 18.93 -38.88
N SER A 335 -16.80 17.98 -37.95
CA SER A 335 -18.13 17.44 -37.66
C SER A 335 -18.69 17.87 -36.32
N VAL A 336 -17.86 18.09 -35.30
CA VAL A 336 -18.34 18.42 -33.94
C VAL A 336 -18.37 19.93 -33.74
N GLU A 337 -17.24 20.63 -33.85
CA GLU A 337 -17.13 22.07 -33.60
C GLU A 337 -18.18 22.94 -34.34
N PRO A 338 -18.57 22.68 -35.61
CA PRO A 338 -19.58 23.49 -36.28
C PRO A 338 -21.00 23.36 -35.69
N ASN A 339 -21.30 22.25 -35.01
CA ASN A 339 -22.61 21.99 -34.42
C ASN A 339 -22.46 21.16 -33.14
N GLU A 340 -21.67 21.68 -32.21
CA GLU A 340 -21.22 20.93 -31.02
C GLU A 340 -22.38 20.60 -30.09
N LEU A 341 -23.33 21.53 -29.92
CA LEU A 341 -24.49 21.34 -29.06
C LEU A 341 -25.33 20.13 -29.48
N GLU A 342 -25.68 20.01 -30.76
CA GLU A 342 -26.50 18.89 -31.24
C GLU A 342 -25.72 17.57 -31.18
N ARG A 343 -24.43 17.59 -31.55
CA ARG A 343 -23.59 16.38 -31.61
C ARG A 343 -23.20 15.84 -30.24
N GLU A 344 -22.96 16.71 -29.26
CA GLU A 344 -22.53 16.32 -27.91
C GLU A 344 -23.70 16.18 -26.92
N SER A 345 -24.89 16.72 -27.23
CA SER A 345 -26.04 16.70 -26.32
C SER A 345 -26.39 15.31 -25.75
N PRO A 346 -26.42 14.21 -26.52
CA PRO A 346 -26.68 12.88 -25.98
C PRO A 346 -25.62 12.43 -24.94
N TYR A 347 -24.34 12.71 -25.20
CA TYR A 347 -23.24 12.31 -24.31
C TYR A 347 -23.19 13.17 -23.05
N ILE A 348 -23.50 14.46 -23.19
CA ILE A 348 -23.68 15.37 -22.05
C ILE A 348 -24.87 14.91 -21.20
N THR A 349 -25.97 14.45 -21.81
CA THR A 349 -27.13 13.92 -21.07
C THR A 349 -26.75 12.68 -20.25
N HIS A 350 -25.97 11.76 -20.82
CA HIS A 350 -25.45 10.60 -20.09
C HIS A 350 -24.54 11.00 -18.93
N ASN A 351 -23.61 11.94 -19.15
CA ASN A 351 -22.75 12.46 -18.11
C ASN A 351 -23.55 13.10 -16.97
N ILE A 352 -24.53 13.96 -17.28
CA ILE A 352 -25.37 14.60 -16.27
C ILE A 352 -26.13 13.54 -15.47
N ALA A 353 -26.77 12.58 -16.13
CA ALA A 353 -27.53 11.53 -15.45
C ALA A 353 -26.65 10.69 -14.52
N LEU A 354 -25.49 10.24 -14.99
CA LEU A 354 -24.59 9.39 -14.22
C LEU A 354 -23.78 10.15 -13.16
N THR A 355 -23.47 11.43 -13.39
CA THR A 355 -22.89 12.31 -12.35
C THR A 355 -23.91 12.51 -11.23
N ARG A 356 -25.17 12.81 -11.56
CA ARG A 356 -26.21 12.97 -10.55
C ARG A 356 -26.50 11.67 -9.80
N LEU A 357 -26.46 10.52 -10.48
CA LEU A 357 -26.57 9.23 -9.81
C LEU A 357 -25.36 8.97 -8.89
N ALA A 358 -24.14 9.22 -9.34
CA ALA A 358 -22.92 8.95 -8.57
C ALA A 358 -22.82 9.78 -7.28
N PHE A 359 -23.29 11.03 -7.32
CA PHE A 359 -23.27 11.96 -6.20
C PHE A 359 -24.62 12.07 -5.47
N ASP A 360 -25.58 11.21 -5.80
CA ASP A 360 -26.94 11.23 -5.25
C ASP A 360 -27.66 12.59 -5.37
N LEU A 361 -27.41 13.30 -6.48
CA LEU A 361 -28.01 14.61 -6.81
C LEU A 361 -29.35 14.47 -7.58
N ASN A 362 -29.94 13.28 -7.57
CA ASN A 362 -31.26 13.05 -8.13
C ASN A 362 -32.36 13.48 -7.14
N GLU A 363 -32.08 13.42 -5.83
CA GLU A 363 -33.01 13.77 -4.76
C GLU A 363 -32.56 15.04 -4.02
N VAL A 364 -32.52 16.18 -4.74
CA VAL A 364 -32.16 17.48 -4.13
C VAL A 364 -33.42 18.26 -3.78
N ASP A 365 -33.63 18.54 -2.49
CA ASP A 365 -34.66 19.46 -2.01
C ASP A 365 -34.19 20.91 -2.15
N VAL A 366 -34.67 21.61 -3.19
CA VAL A 366 -34.33 23.01 -3.46
C VAL A 366 -35.30 23.92 -2.73
N ARG A 367 -34.81 24.65 -1.73
CA ARG A 367 -35.57 25.67 -1.00
C ARG A 367 -35.08 27.06 -1.39
N ALA A 368 -35.99 27.90 -1.89
CA ALA A 368 -35.69 29.31 -2.10
C ALA A 368 -35.58 30.00 -0.74
N PHE A 369 -34.56 30.83 -0.57
CA PHE A 369 -34.51 31.75 0.58
C PHE A 369 -35.61 32.80 0.40
N GLU A 370 -36.52 32.90 1.37
CA GLU A 370 -37.56 33.92 1.37
C GLU A 370 -36.96 35.31 1.63
N THR A 371 -37.73 36.34 1.29
CA THR A 371 -37.29 37.73 1.49
C THR A 371 -37.25 38.00 2.99
N ILE A 372 -36.15 38.53 3.50
CA ILE A 372 -36.00 38.85 4.92
C ILE A 372 -37.00 39.96 5.26
N GLU A 373 -38.09 39.62 5.94
CA GLU A 373 -39.03 40.58 6.53
C GLU A 373 -38.41 41.21 7.80
N ASP A 374 -38.81 42.43 8.13
CA ASP A 374 -38.40 43.07 9.37
C ASP A 374 -38.97 42.27 10.56
N LEU A 375 -38.08 41.78 11.42
CA LEU A 375 -38.45 40.97 12.60
C LEU A 375 -39.21 41.82 13.62
N ASP A 376 -40.44 41.41 13.97
CA ASP A 376 -41.20 41.99 15.07
C ASP A 376 -41.00 41.21 16.39
N GLN A 377 -41.42 41.82 17.50
CA GLN A 377 -41.22 41.23 18.83
C GLN A 377 -41.98 39.90 19.00
N GLN A 378 -43.16 39.78 18.39
CA GLN A 378 -43.96 38.56 18.45
C GLN A 378 -43.23 37.39 17.76
N THR A 379 -42.66 37.62 16.58
CA THR A 379 -41.87 36.62 15.84
C THR A 379 -40.66 36.15 16.65
N LEU A 380 -39.97 37.06 17.34
CA LEU A 380 -38.85 36.71 18.22
C LEU A 380 -39.28 35.87 19.42
N ASP A 381 -40.47 36.14 19.97
CA ASP A 381 -41.03 35.40 21.10
C ASP A 381 -41.51 33.99 20.70
N GLU A 382 -42.04 33.85 19.48
CA GLU A 382 -42.45 32.55 18.93
C GLU A 382 -41.24 31.68 18.52
N ASN A 383 -40.11 32.30 18.16
CA ASN A 383 -38.91 31.61 17.66
C ASN A 383 -37.73 31.64 18.67
N ARG A 384 -38.03 31.66 19.97
CA ARG A 384 -36.99 31.68 21.02
C ARG A 384 -36.02 30.52 20.89
N ASP A 385 -36.47 29.34 20.50
CA ASP A 385 -35.62 28.17 20.30
C ASP A 385 -34.61 28.36 19.16
N VAL A 386 -34.98 29.08 18.10
CA VAL A 386 -34.05 29.39 17.00
C VAL A 386 -33.00 30.39 17.48
N LEU A 387 -33.41 31.47 18.15
CA LEU A 387 -32.51 32.49 18.70
C LEU A 387 -31.48 31.89 19.67
N LYS A 388 -31.95 30.94 20.48
CA LYS A 388 -31.17 30.13 21.43
C LYS A 388 -30.11 29.23 20.77
N ASN A 389 -30.16 29.07 19.45
CA ASN A 389 -29.26 28.23 18.66
C ASN A 389 -28.54 29.05 17.56
N VAL A 390 -28.70 30.37 17.54
CA VAL A 390 -27.93 31.24 16.65
C VAL A 390 -26.49 31.28 17.16
N ARG A 391 -25.58 30.77 16.32
CA ARG A 391 -24.16 30.70 16.64
C ARG A 391 -23.51 32.09 16.61
N LEU A 392 -23.18 32.62 17.78
CA LEU A 392 -22.41 33.86 17.95
C LEU A 392 -20.90 33.61 17.93
N TRP A 393 -20.47 32.41 18.31
CA TRP A 393 -19.06 32.03 18.35
C TRP A 393 -18.55 31.45 17.01
N ASP A 394 -17.32 31.77 16.64
CA ASP A 394 -16.59 31.03 15.60
C ASP A 394 -15.64 30.03 16.29
N TYR A 395 -15.65 28.77 15.87
CA TYR A 395 -14.91 27.69 16.51
C TYR A 395 -13.38 27.92 16.47
N ARG A 396 -12.86 28.59 15.43
CA ARG A 396 -11.42 28.81 15.23
C ARG A 396 -10.78 29.70 16.31
N PRO A 397 -11.28 30.93 16.58
CA PRO A 397 -10.77 31.73 17.70
C PRO A 397 -11.21 31.21 19.07
N LEU A 398 -12.31 30.45 19.14
CA LEU A 398 -12.79 29.92 20.42
C LEU A 398 -11.81 28.91 21.03
N GLN A 399 -11.12 28.12 20.20
CA GLN A 399 -10.07 27.21 20.67
C GLN A 399 -9.00 27.93 21.50
N ALA A 400 -8.48 29.06 21.01
CA ALA A 400 -7.47 29.83 21.74
C ALA A 400 -8.02 30.41 23.07
N THR A 401 -9.31 30.74 23.08
CA THR A 401 -10.00 31.22 24.28
C THR A 401 -10.19 30.10 25.29
N TYR A 402 -10.51 28.88 24.83
CA TYR A 402 -10.57 27.68 25.68
C TYR A 402 -9.20 27.36 26.25
N GLU A 403 -8.13 27.45 25.44
CA GLU A 403 -6.76 27.24 25.88
C GLU A 403 -6.38 28.21 27.01
N GLU A 404 -6.67 29.50 26.85
CA GLU A 404 -6.37 30.52 27.87
C GLU A 404 -7.19 30.33 29.16
N LEU A 405 -8.48 30.07 29.03
CA LEU A 405 -9.40 30.07 30.18
C LEU A 405 -9.53 28.72 30.88
N GLN A 406 -9.33 27.61 30.15
CA GLN A 406 -9.78 26.28 30.57
C GLN A 406 -8.74 25.16 30.39
N ALA A 407 -7.56 25.43 29.81
CA ALA A 407 -6.47 24.44 29.84
C ALA A 407 -5.99 24.20 31.28
N LEU A 408 -5.93 25.29 32.07
CA LEU A 408 -5.56 25.36 33.50
C LEU A 408 -4.16 24.85 33.86
N ARG A 409 -3.54 24.02 33.02
CA ARG A 409 -2.20 23.45 33.16
C ARG A 409 -1.56 23.32 31.79
N LEU A 410 -0.24 23.55 31.72
CA LEU A 410 0.50 23.62 30.46
C LEU A 410 0.56 22.29 29.68
N TYR A 411 0.34 21.17 30.35
CA TYR A 411 0.32 19.84 29.72
C TYR A 411 -1.08 19.44 29.22
N TYR A 412 -2.11 20.24 29.50
CA TYR A 412 -3.41 20.07 28.87
C TYR A 412 -3.56 21.05 27.72
N GLN A 413 -4.19 20.59 26.64
CA GLN A 413 -4.40 21.36 25.43
C GLN A 413 -5.72 20.95 24.76
N PHE A 414 -6.32 21.86 24.02
CA PHE A 414 -7.46 21.58 23.13
C PHE A 414 -6.98 21.47 21.67
N SER A 415 -7.31 20.36 21.00
CA SER A 415 -6.93 20.10 19.60
C SER A 415 -7.73 21.00 18.65
N ASP A 416 -9.03 21.09 18.92
CA ASP A 416 -10.04 21.75 18.09
C ASP A 416 -11.27 22.15 18.95
N VAL A 417 -12.35 22.59 18.30
CA VAL A 417 -13.64 22.86 18.94
C VAL A 417 -14.75 22.35 18.02
N ASP A 418 -15.46 21.36 18.53
CA ASP A 418 -16.58 20.71 17.87
C ASP A 418 -17.89 21.46 18.11
N ILE A 419 -18.85 21.22 17.21
CA ILE A 419 -20.21 21.75 17.31
C ILE A 419 -21.18 20.58 17.36
N ASP A 420 -22.00 20.55 18.41
CA ASP A 420 -22.95 19.45 18.64
C ASP A 420 -24.28 19.97 19.19
N ARG A 421 -25.28 19.10 19.32
CA ARG A 421 -26.62 19.42 19.83
C ARG A 421 -27.03 18.46 20.93
N TYR A 422 -27.41 19.02 22.07
CA TYR A 422 -27.91 18.28 23.24
C TYR A 422 -29.34 18.70 23.56
N THR A 423 -30.08 17.81 24.21
CA THR A 423 -31.33 18.19 24.89
C THR A 423 -30.96 18.62 26.30
N ILE A 424 -31.09 19.91 26.59
CA ILE A 424 -30.73 20.52 27.89
C ILE A 424 -32.00 21.12 28.47
N ASN A 425 -32.39 20.70 29.67
CA ASN A 425 -33.65 21.12 30.31
C ASN A 425 -34.90 20.91 29.42
N GLY A 426 -34.89 19.87 28.59
CA GLY A 426 -35.99 19.54 27.67
C GLY A 426 -36.01 20.31 26.35
N GLU A 427 -35.06 21.24 26.12
CA GLU A 427 -34.93 22.00 24.88
C GLU A 427 -33.68 21.58 24.09
N THR A 428 -33.76 21.54 22.77
CA THR A 428 -32.57 21.29 21.92
C THR A 428 -31.69 22.53 21.89
N ARG A 429 -30.45 22.38 22.34
CA ARG A 429 -29.44 23.42 22.46
C ARG A 429 -28.18 23.02 21.72
N GLN A 430 -27.71 23.89 20.86
CA GLN A 430 -26.45 23.78 20.15
C GLN A 430 -25.33 24.28 21.05
N VAL A 431 -24.26 23.51 21.11
CA VAL A 431 -23.12 23.75 21.99
C VAL A 431 -21.83 23.64 21.18
N MET A 432 -20.80 24.28 21.71
CA MET A 432 -19.42 24.09 21.29
C MET A 432 -18.64 23.39 22.39
N LEU A 433 -17.91 22.35 22.04
CA LEU A 433 -17.23 21.51 23.01
C LEU A 433 -15.82 21.14 22.54
N ALA A 434 -14.94 20.87 23.49
CA ALA A 434 -13.57 20.46 23.19
C ALA A 434 -13.03 19.52 24.28
N ALA A 435 -12.38 18.45 23.85
CA ALA A 435 -11.69 17.51 24.72
C ALA A 435 -10.41 18.13 25.29
N ARG A 436 -10.21 18.02 26.61
CA ARG A 436 -8.96 18.43 27.25
C ARG A 436 -7.94 17.30 27.18
N GLU A 437 -7.10 17.31 26.15
CA GLU A 437 -6.11 16.27 25.88
C GLU A 437 -4.75 16.55 26.50
N LEU A 438 -3.97 15.48 26.70
CA LEU A 438 -2.66 15.54 27.34
C LEU A 438 -1.53 15.68 26.29
N ASN A 439 -0.79 16.79 26.35
CA ASN A 439 0.42 16.99 25.59
C ASN A 439 1.67 16.72 26.45
N LYS A 440 2.32 15.58 26.20
CA LYS A 440 3.47 15.13 27.01
C LYS A 440 4.74 15.93 26.79
N ASP A 441 4.82 16.73 25.72
CA ASP A 441 5.97 17.58 25.48
C ASP A 441 6.06 18.78 26.43
N ASN A 442 4.94 19.13 27.07
CA ASN A 442 4.87 20.19 28.05
C ASN A 442 5.00 19.70 29.50
N LEU A 443 5.31 18.41 29.71
CA LEU A 443 5.54 17.87 31.04
C LEU A 443 6.81 18.49 31.67
N PRO A 444 6.73 19.01 32.91
CA PRO A 444 7.90 19.55 33.62
C PRO A 444 9.01 18.52 33.83
N ASN A 445 8.63 17.26 34.09
CA ASN A 445 9.54 16.13 34.21
C ASN A 445 9.14 15.03 33.22
N LYS A 446 10.04 14.73 32.28
CA LYS A 446 9.85 13.72 31.23
C LYS A 446 10.52 12.38 31.57
N ALA A 447 10.69 12.08 32.86
CA ALA A 447 11.16 10.77 33.32
C ALA A 447 10.28 9.64 32.76
N TRP A 448 10.85 8.45 32.62
CA TRP A 448 10.16 7.31 32.02
C TRP A 448 8.85 6.98 32.75
N VAL A 449 8.86 6.93 34.09
CA VAL A 449 7.66 6.68 34.91
C VAL A 449 6.60 7.75 34.63
N ASN A 450 6.96 9.03 34.67
CA ASN A 450 6.03 10.13 34.42
C ASN A 450 5.40 10.03 33.03
N ARG A 451 6.21 9.75 32.01
CA ARG A 451 5.76 9.71 30.61
C ARG A 451 4.87 8.50 30.33
N PHE A 452 5.22 7.32 30.85
CA PHE A 452 4.61 6.06 30.43
C PHE A 452 3.59 5.48 31.42
N LEU A 453 3.69 5.80 32.72
CA LEU A 453 2.89 5.20 33.79
C LEU A 453 2.02 6.20 34.56
N GLU A 454 2.50 7.43 34.76
CA GLU A 454 1.77 8.43 35.58
C GLU A 454 0.87 9.31 34.71
N PHE A 455 1.41 10.00 33.70
CA PHE A 455 0.64 10.86 32.80
C PHE A 455 0.15 10.06 31.59
N THR A 456 -0.94 9.31 31.79
CA THR A 456 -1.45 8.37 30.79
C THR A 456 -2.61 8.93 29.95
N HIS A 457 -3.40 9.86 30.48
CA HIS A 457 -4.68 10.31 29.91
C HIS A 457 -4.83 11.84 29.93
N GLY A 458 -5.64 12.36 28.98
CA GLY A 458 -6.27 13.68 29.07
C GLY A 458 -7.39 13.68 30.12
N PHE A 459 -7.96 14.84 30.46
CA PHE A 459 -8.95 14.91 31.53
C PHE A 459 -10.04 15.96 31.32
N GLY A 460 -11.21 15.46 30.92
CA GLY A 460 -12.45 16.22 30.87
C GLY A 460 -12.73 16.88 29.53
N ILE A 461 -13.83 17.61 29.51
CA ILE A 461 -14.34 18.34 28.35
C ILE A 461 -14.74 19.75 28.80
N VAL A 462 -14.63 20.70 27.90
CA VAL A 462 -15.16 22.06 28.08
C VAL A 462 -16.32 22.23 27.13
N MET A 463 -17.42 22.82 27.60
CA MET A 463 -18.63 23.02 26.80
C MET A 463 -19.18 24.42 27.01
N SER A 464 -19.51 25.13 25.93
CA SER A 464 -20.21 26.42 25.95
C SER A 464 -21.45 26.38 25.05
N PRO A 465 -22.54 27.08 25.41
CA PRO A 465 -23.61 27.37 24.46
C PRO A 465 -23.12 28.28 23.33
N VAL A 466 -23.69 28.09 22.13
CA VAL A 466 -23.28 28.89 20.95
C VAL A 466 -23.78 30.33 20.97
N ASP A 467 -24.77 30.66 21.80
CA ASP A 467 -25.56 31.91 21.79
C ASP A 467 -25.32 32.82 23.01
N GLN A 468 -24.49 32.41 23.98
CA GLN A 468 -24.30 33.17 25.22
C GLN A 468 -22.89 33.74 25.35
N ILE A 469 -22.82 34.96 25.87
CA ILE A 469 -21.59 35.71 26.12
C ILE A 469 -21.69 36.30 27.52
N THR A 470 -20.61 36.21 28.28
CA THR A 470 -20.49 36.88 29.57
C THR A 470 -20.37 38.40 29.41
N ALA A 471 -20.58 39.17 30.48
CA ALA A 471 -20.43 40.63 30.45
C ALA A 471 -19.03 41.11 30.01
N GLY A 472 -18.01 40.26 30.15
CA GLY A 472 -16.63 40.53 29.72
C GLY A 472 -16.34 40.14 28.26
N GLY A 473 -17.31 39.65 27.50
CA GLY A 473 -17.11 39.23 26.11
C GLY A 473 -16.51 37.82 25.94
N GLN A 474 -16.47 37.02 27.00
CA GLN A 474 -15.97 35.63 26.98
C GLN A 474 -17.14 34.63 26.86
N PRO A 475 -16.90 33.40 26.36
CA PRO A 475 -17.89 32.33 26.37
C PRO A 475 -18.39 32.07 27.79
N ASP A 476 -19.70 31.90 27.94
CA ASP A 476 -20.24 31.25 29.13
C ASP A 476 -20.04 29.74 29.00
N PHE A 477 -19.88 29.02 30.11
CA PHE A 477 -19.57 27.59 30.07
C PHE A 477 -20.65 26.77 30.76
N PHE A 478 -21.11 25.72 30.07
CA PHE A 478 -21.94 24.67 30.65
C PHE A 478 -21.11 23.64 31.42
N ILE A 479 -19.97 23.24 30.85
CA ILE A 479 -19.02 22.34 31.50
C ILE A 479 -17.65 23.01 31.51
N LYS A 480 -17.03 23.09 32.68
CA LYS A 480 -15.73 23.76 32.87
C LYS A 480 -14.93 23.19 34.04
N ASP A 481 -13.72 23.70 34.20
CA ASP A 481 -12.81 23.47 35.30
C ASP A 481 -12.23 22.04 35.37
N LEU A 482 -11.52 21.77 36.47
CA LEU A 482 -10.79 20.55 36.73
C LEU A 482 -10.95 20.18 38.23
N PRO A 483 -11.71 19.13 38.58
CA PRO A 483 -12.43 18.21 37.68
C PRO A 483 -13.63 18.91 37.00
N PRO A 484 -14.09 18.41 35.83
CA PRO A 484 -15.21 19.02 35.10
C PRO A 484 -16.46 19.17 35.98
N GLN A 485 -16.95 20.40 36.09
CA GLN A 485 -18.20 20.76 36.75
C GLN A 485 -19.22 21.11 35.68
N SER A 486 -20.43 20.58 35.83
CA SER A 486 -21.57 20.88 34.96
C SER A 486 -22.59 21.74 35.70
N ASN A 487 -23.13 22.76 35.03
CA ASN A 487 -24.26 23.55 35.52
C ASN A 487 -25.59 23.21 34.83
N ILE A 488 -25.59 22.19 33.98
CA ILE A 488 -26.75 21.68 33.23
C ILE A 488 -27.02 20.21 33.58
N ASP A 489 -28.10 19.64 33.05
CA ASP A 489 -28.50 18.23 33.17
C ASP A 489 -27.64 17.27 32.32
N LEU A 490 -26.35 17.56 32.18
CA LEU A 490 -25.37 16.74 31.48
C LEU A 490 -24.14 16.55 32.37
N GLU A 491 -23.96 15.35 32.92
CA GLU A 491 -22.84 15.04 33.81
C GLU A 491 -21.74 14.25 33.08
N VAL A 492 -20.47 14.51 33.40
CA VAL A 492 -19.33 13.74 32.91
C VAL A 492 -18.77 12.91 34.06
N THR A 493 -19.21 11.66 34.14
CA THR A 493 -18.84 10.75 35.24
C THR A 493 -17.44 10.14 35.08
N ARG A 494 -17.00 9.95 33.82
CA ARG A 494 -15.67 9.40 33.47
C ARG A 494 -14.94 10.35 32.53
N PRO A 495 -14.25 11.37 33.07
CA PRO A 495 -13.59 12.39 32.27
C PRO A 495 -12.25 11.94 31.66
N GLU A 496 -11.75 10.74 31.98
CA GLU A 496 -10.42 10.32 31.55
C GLU A 496 -10.36 10.00 30.05
N ILE A 497 -9.47 10.69 29.32
CA ILE A 497 -9.30 10.55 27.86
C ILE A 497 -8.04 9.74 27.57
N TYR A 498 -8.21 8.43 27.41
CA TYR A 498 -7.12 7.52 27.05
C TYR A 498 -6.84 7.45 25.55
N TYR A 499 -7.85 7.75 24.73
CA TYR A 499 -7.79 7.77 23.28
C TYR A 499 -8.32 9.14 22.84
N GLY A 500 -7.60 9.82 21.95
CA GLY A 500 -7.90 11.18 21.49
C GLY A 500 -7.00 11.58 20.33
N GLU A 501 -7.15 12.76 19.79
CA GLU A 501 -6.41 13.24 18.62
C GLU A 501 -4.91 13.46 18.88
N GLN A 502 -4.54 13.82 20.11
CA GLN A 502 -3.16 14.12 20.50
C GLN A 502 -2.44 12.91 21.11
N THR A 503 -3.14 11.77 21.28
CA THR A 503 -2.63 10.55 21.91
C THR A 503 -1.71 9.72 20.99
N ASN A 504 -0.59 10.31 20.57
CA ASN A 504 0.37 9.71 19.62
C ASN A 504 1.40 8.77 20.26
N ASP A 505 1.36 8.63 21.58
CA ASP A 505 2.39 7.92 22.34
C ASP A 505 1.84 6.66 23.03
N VAL A 506 2.76 5.76 23.40
CA VAL A 506 2.42 4.52 24.11
C VAL A 506 2.36 4.76 25.61
N VAL A 507 1.38 4.16 26.28
CA VAL A 507 1.25 4.20 27.75
C VAL A 507 1.01 2.82 28.31
N PHE A 508 1.37 2.63 29.58
CA PHE A 508 1.01 1.45 30.34
C PHE A 508 0.07 1.85 31.47
N VAL A 509 -1.13 1.31 31.42
CA VAL A 509 -2.22 1.61 32.36
C VAL A 509 -2.46 0.41 33.29
N GLY A 510 -3.01 0.65 34.47
CA GLY A 510 -3.19 -0.42 35.45
C GLY A 510 -1.86 -1.01 35.96
N SER A 511 -0.80 -0.21 35.97
CA SER A 511 0.51 -0.56 36.55
C SER A 511 0.47 -0.51 38.09
N ASN A 512 1.60 -0.75 38.77
CA ASN A 512 1.71 -0.49 40.21
C ASN A 512 1.79 1.01 40.55
N GLN A 513 2.06 1.86 39.55
CA GLN A 513 2.01 3.32 39.68
C GLN A 513 0.57 3.80 39.43
N ASN A 514 0.11 4.73 40.26
CA ASN A 514 -1.18 5.38 40.05
C ASN A 514 -1.06 6.43 38.94
N GLU A 515 -2.16 6.64 38.22
CA GLU A 515 -2.21 7.53 37.06
C GLU A 515 -2.65 8.91 37.52
N PHE A 516 -1.87 9.95 37.20
CA PHE A 516 -2.20 11.31 37.60
C PHE A 516 -3.38 11.83 36.77
N SER A 517 -4.38 12.38 37.45
CA SER A 517 -5.57 12.94 36.82
C SER A 517 -5.61 14.46 36.85
N TYR A 518 -5.39 15.08 38.01
CA TYR A 518 -5.36 16.54 38.12
C TYR A 518 -4.81 17.01 39.48
N PRO A 519 -4.39 18.28 39.60
CA PRO A 519 -4.09 18.87 40.90
C PRO A 519 -5.40 19.25 41.61
N GLY A 520 -5.68 18.61 42.74
CA GLY A 520 -6.82 18.89 43.59
C GLY A 520 -6.64 20.13 44.47
N ALA A 521 -7.43 20.21 45.53
CA ALA A 521 -7.36 21.32 46.49
C ALA A 521 -5.95 21.43 47.10
N ASN A 522 -5.46 22.67 47.23
CA ASN A 522 -4.10 22.99 47.72
C ASN A 522 -2.96 22.38 46.88
N GLU A 523 -3.19 22.18 45.58
CA GLU A 523 -2.22 21.60 44.63
C GLU A 523 -1.78 20.15 44.94
N GLN A 524 -2.56 19.42 45.73
CA GLN A 524 -2.27 18.00 45.97
C GLN A 524 -2.66 17.17 44.74
N PRO A 525 -1.79 16.28 44.25
CA PRO A 525 -2.09 15.46 43.08
C PRO A 525 -3.23 14.47 43.37
N VAL A 526 -4.25 14.47 42.52
CA VAL A 526 -5.32 13.47 42.52
C VAL A 526 -4.98 12.41 41.49
N TYR A 527 -5.00 11.18 41.95
CA TYR A 527 -4.66 10.01 41.15
C TYR A 527 -5.88 9.13 40.92
N THR A 528 -5.88 8.44 39.79
CA THR A 528 -6.83 7.40 39.43
C THR A 528 -6.09 6.10 39.12
N ARG A 529 -6.86 5.02 38.96
CA ARG A 529 -6.37 3.75 38.43
C ARG A 529 -7.25 3.36 37.26
N TYR A 530 -6.64 2.87 36.18
CA TYR A 530 -7.40 2.41 35.03
C TYR A 530 -8.38 1.29 35.39
N GLU A 531 -9.66 1.53 35.10
CA GLU A 531 -10.77 0.58 35.31
C GLU A 531 -11.33 0.05 33.99
N GLY A 532 -10.84 0.54 32.85
CA GLY A 532 -11.28 0.11 31.54
C GLY A 532 -10.71 -1.24 31.11
N VAL A 533 -11.16 -1.72 29.96
CA VAL A 533 -10.67 -2.96 29.35
C VAL A 533 -9.62 -2.72 28.26
N GLY A 534 -9.57 -1.51 27.70
CA GLY A 534 -8.75 -1.17 26.55
C GLY A 534 -7.24 -1.31 26.78
N GLY A 535 -6.57 -1.90 25.79
CA GLY A 535 -5.13 -2.08 25.75
C GLY A 535 -4.75 -3.55 25.95
N VAL A 536 -3.62 -3.94 25.34
CA VAL A 536 -3.18 -5.33 25.32
C VAL A 536 -2.66 -5.70 26.72
N PRO A 537 -3.20 -6.73 27.39
CA PRO A 537 -2.73 -7.13 28.71
C PRO A 537 -1.35 -7.78 28.64
N LEU A 538 -0.44 -7.34 29.52
CA LEU A 538 0.91 -7.90 29.69
C LEU A 538 0.90 -9.08 30.68
N ASP A 539 -0.06 -9.98 30.51
CA ASP A 539 -0.32 -11.13 31.39
C ASP A 539 0.80 -12.19 31.41
N ASN A 540 1.72 -12.14 30.44
CA ASN A 540 2.81 -13.09 30.32
C ASN A 540 4.12 -12.45 29.85
N TYR A 541 5.22 -13.15 30.16
CA TYR A 541 6.57 -12.68 29.87
C TYR A 541 6.85 -12.52 28.37
N LEU A 542 6.25 -13.35 27.50
CA LEU A 542 6.45 -13.26 26.05
C LEU A 542 5.86 -11.95 25.48
N LYS A 543 4.66 -11.55 25.92
CA LYS A 543 4.08 -10.25 25.56
C LYS A 543 4.95 -9.11 26.05
N ARG A 544 5.46 -9.21 27.28
CA ARG A 544 6.35 -8.20 27.87
C ARG A 544 7.67 -8.05 27.08
N VAL A 545 8.30 -9.16 26.69
CA VAL A 545 9.49 -9.14 25.80
C VAL A 545 9.15 -8.60 24.41
N ALA A 546 8.00 -8.98 23.84
CA ALA A 546 7.57 -8.48 22.54
C ALA A 546 7.39 -6.95 22.56
N PHE A 547 6.74 -6.38 23.57
CA PHE A 547 6.61 -4.93 23.70
C PHE A 547 7.94 -4.23 24.02
N ALA A 548 8.82 -4.85 24.81
CA ALA A 548 10.18 -4.33 25.02
C ALA A 548 10.97 -4.23 23.71
N ILE A 549 10.87 -5.24 22.84
CA ILE A 549 11.52 -5.23 21.51
C ILE A 549 10.83 -4.23 20.56
N ARG A 550 9.48 -4.19 20.52
CA ARG A 550 8.71 -3.26 19.67
C ARG A 550 9.07 -1.81 19.96
N LEU A 551 9.14 -1.46 21.26
CA LEU A 551 9.40 -0.09 21.71
C LEU A 551 10.90 0.22 21.79
N GLY A 552 11.77 -0.79 21.68
CA GLY A 552 13.21 -0.63 21.90
C GLY A 552 13.54 -0.23 23.33
N ASP A 553 12.72 -0.64 24.31
CA ASP A 553 12.74 -0.15 25.68
C ASP A 553 12.86 -1.30 26.68
N THR A 554 14.00 -1.36 27.37
CA THR A 554 14.30 -2.39 28.36
C THR A 554 13.55 -2.20 29.68
N ASN A 555 13.09 -0.98 29.99
CA ASN A 555 12.32 -0.71 31.21
C ASN A 555 11.00 -1.47 31.21
N VAL A 556 10.43 -1.70 30.02
CA VAL A 556 9.23 -2.53 29.85
C VAL A 556 9.43 -3.91 30.47
N LEU A 557 10.64 -4.48 30.37
CA LEU A 557 10.99 -5.79 30.91
C LEU A 557 11.47 -5.76 32.37
N LEU A 558 12.18 -4.70 32.76
CA LEU A 558 12.93 -4.63 34.01
C LEU A 558 12.23 -3.86 35.14
N SER A 559 11.26 -3.00 34.83
CA SER A 559 10.55 -2.21 35.84
C SER A 559 9.65 -3.09 36.71
N ASP A 560 9.73 -2.94 38.03
CA ASP A 560 8.83 -3.60 38.98
C ASP A 560 7.41 -3.01 38.94
N ASP A 561 7.21 -1.87 38.25
CA ASP A 561 5.90 -1.23 38.13
C ASP A 561 4.99 -1.95 37.14
N ILE A 562 5.57 -2.65 36.16
CA ILE A 562 4.83 -3.42 35.15
C ILE A 562 4.58 -4.83 35.69
N ASN A 563 3.30 -5.18 35.80
CA ASN A 563 2.82 -6.45 36.33
C ASN A 563 1.80 -7.10 35.36
N GLN A 564 1.19 -8.22 35.77
CA GLN A 564 0.21 -8.95 34.93
C GLN A 564 -1.12 -8.21 34.71
N SER A 565 -1.48 -7.26 35.59
CA SER A 565 -2.66 -6.39 35.42
C SER A 565 -2.39 -5.19 34.49
N THR A 566 -1.12 -4.92 34.17
CA THR A 566 -0.73 -3.82 33.30
C THR A 566 -1.17 -4.07 31.86
N ARG A 567 -1.76 -3.05 31.24
CA ARG A 567 -2.14 -3.05 29.83
C ARG A 567 -1.32 -2.01 29.08
N VAL A 568 -0.85 -2.37 27.90
CA VAL A 568 -0.19 -1.42 27.00
C VAL A 568 -1.21 -0.89 26.00
N GLN A 569 -1.36 0.44 25.96
CA GLN A 569 -2.19 1.13 24.99
C GLN A 569 -1.29 1.80 23.96
N PHE A 570 -1.45 1.38 22.71
CA PHE A 570 -0.77 1.94 21.54
C PHE A 570 -1.75 2.04 20.37
N ASN A 571 -1.38 2.80 19.33
CA ASN A 571 -2.31 3.28 18.29
C ASN A 571 -3.54 3.92 18.96
N ARG A 572 -3.27 4.91 19.81
CA ARG A 572 -4.30 5.58 20.61
C ARG A 572 -4.97 6.72 19.87
N GLN A 573 -4.20 7.37 18.98
CA GLN A 573 -4.72 8.41 18.10
C GLN A 573 -5.88 7.89 17.23
N ILE A 574 -7.00 8.62 17.26
CA ILE A 574 -8.31 8.15 16.75
C ILE A 574 -8.23 7.76 15.27
N GLN A 575 -7.74 8.64 14.41
CA GLN A 575 -7.67 8.38 12.96
C GLN A 575 -6.76 7.19 12.63
N THR A 576 -5.59 7.09 13.27
CA THR A 576 -4.62 5.99 13.10
C THR A 576 -5.28 4.68 13.52
N ARG A 577 -5.95 4.67 14.67
CA ARG A 577 -6.67 3.52 15.19
C ARG A 577 -7.76 3.05 14.24
N VAL A 578 -8.61 3.96 13.76
CA VAL A 578 -9.70 3.61 12.84
C VAL A 578 -9.16 3.16 11.48
N ASN A 579 -8.12 3.83 10.95
CA ASN A 579 -7.52 3.52 9.66
C ASN A 579 -6.81 2.14 9.65
N GLU A 580 -6.17 1.75 10.76
CA GLU A 580 -5.58 0.40 10.88
C GLU A 580 -6.64 -0.69 10.81
N ILE A 581 -7.81 -0.47 11.44
CA ILE A 581 -8.94 -1.42 11.41
C ILE A 581 -9.61 -1.42 10.03
N THR A 582 -9.74 -0.24 9.42
CA THR A 582 -10.53 -0.04 8.20
C THR A 582 -9.71 0.61 7.07
N PRO A 583 -8.59 -0.01 6.60
CA PRO A 583 -7.69 0.59 5.60
C PRO A 583 -8.26 0.64 4.18
N PHE A 584 -9.56 0.37 4.05
CA PHE A 584 -10.36 0.40 2.83
C PHE A 584 -11.39 1.54 2.85
N LEU A 585 -11.55 2.23 3.97
CA LEU A 585 -12.33 3.45 4.10
C LEU A 585 -11.40 4.66 4.04
N THR A 586 -11.91 5.77 3.53
CA THR A 586 -11.28 7.08 3.62
C THR A 586 -11.91 7.82 4.78
N LEU A 587 -11.12 8.18 5.79
CA LEU A 587 -11.62 8.87 6.97
C LEU A 587 -11.82 10.35 6.67
N ASP A 588 -12.84 10.95 7.30
CA ASP A 588 -12.93 12.40 7.42
C ASP A 588 -11.70 12.94 8.19
N SER A 589 -11.31 14.18 7.91
CA SER A 589 -10.14 14.79 8.54
C SER A 589 -10.33 15.06 10.03
N ASP A 590 -11.58 15.16 10.50
CA ASP A 590 -11.92 15.70 11.82
C ASP A 590 -12.79 14.73 12.64
N PRO A 591 -12.20 13.94 13.55
CA PRO A 591 -12.98 13.17 14.53
C PRO A 591 -13.49 14.10 15.63
N TYR A 592 -14.76 13.97 15.99
CA TYR A 592 -15.38 14.82 17.01
C TYR A 592 -15.73 14.04 18.28
N VAL A 593 -15.69 14.71 19.43
CA VAL A 593 -16.01 14.12 20.73
C VAL A 593 -17.46 14.39 21.14
N VAL A 594 -18.12 13.40 21.74
CA VAL A 594 -19.51 13.50 22.21
C VAL A 594 -19.60 13.02 23.65
N VAL A 595 -20.40 13.70 24.47
CA VAL A 595 -20.74 13.26 25.82
C VAL A 595 -21.94 12.33 25.75
N PHE A 596 -21.72 11.03 25.89
CA PHE A 596 -22.78 10.03 25.82
C PHE A 596 -22.86 9.20 27.10
N ASN A 597 -24.01 9.25 27.79
CA ASN A 597 -24.24 8.56 29.07
C ASN A 597 -23.13 8.80 30.11
N GLY A 598 -22.68 10.05 30.21
CA GLY A 598 -21.63 10.50 31.12
C GLY A 598 -20.22 10.00 30.82
N ARG A 599 -19.98 9.52 29.58
CA ARG A 599 -18.68 9.13 29.04
C ARG A 599 -18.35 9.98 27.81
N LEU A 600 -17.06 10.13 27.55
CA LEU A 600 -16.57 10.78 26.33
C LEU A 600 -16.36 9.71 25.25
N VAL A 601 -17.01 9.89 24.09
CA VAL A 601 -16.94 8.98 22.95
C VAL A 601 -16.51 9.77 21.73
N TRP A 602 -15.57 9.22 20.96
CA TRP A 602 -15.15 9.80 19.69
C TRP A 602 -15.96 9.20 18.54
N ILE A 603 -16.39 10.06 17.63
CA ILE A 603 -17.04 9.68 16.38
C ILE A 603 -16.12 10.08 15.23
N GLN A 604 -15.92 9.15 14.30
CA GLN A 604 -15.10 9.36 13.11
C GLN A 604 -15.94 8.98 11.90
N ASP A 605 -16.25 9.97 11.07
CA ASP A 605 -16.93 9.74 9.81
C ASP A 605 -15.95 9.15 8.78
N ALA A 606 -16.47 8.28 7.90
CA ALA A 606 -15.66 7.56 6.93
C ALA A 606 -16.47 7.24 5.67
N TYR A 607 -15.79 7.27 4.52
CA TYR A 607 -16.38 7.19 3.20
C TYR A 607 -15.71 6.13 2.34
N THR A 608 -16.46 5.53 1.42
CA THR A 608 -15.90 4.73 0.32
C THR A 608 -15.80 5.59 -0.94
N LEU A 609 -14.63 5.64 -1.55
CA LEU A 609 -14.38 6.46 -2.74
C LEU A 609 -14.07 5.57 -3.95
N SER A 610 -14.47 6.02 -5.13
CA SER A 610 -14.13 5.36 -6.39
C SER A 610 -14.00 6.35 -7.53
N ARG A 611 -12.87 6.27 -8.23
CA ARG A 611 -12.57 7.01 -9.47
C ARG A 611 -13.07 6.28 -10.73
N SER A 612 -13.71 5.14 -10.55
CA SER A 612 -14.04 4.19 -11.62
C SER A 612 -15.54 4.12 -11.90
N PHE A 613 -16.28 5.19 -11.56
CA PHE A 613 -17.68 5.33 -11.96
C PHE A 613 -17.75 5.87 -13.40
N PRO A 614 -18.33 5.15 -14.37
CA PRO A 614 -18.31 5.54 -15.78
C PRO A 614 -19.12 6.81 -16.02
N TYR A 615 -18.69 7.67 -16.96
CA TYR A 615 -19.35 8.94 -17.34
C TYR A 615 -19.52 9.98 -16.22
N SER A 616 -19.15 9.70 -14.96
CA SER A 616 -19.25 10.70 -13.89
C SER A 616 -18.11 11.71 -13.99
N THR A 617 -18.43 12.99 -13.83
CA THR A 617 -17.41 14.05 -13.73
C THR A 617 -16.75 14.00 -12.35
N PRO A 618 -15.43 13.77 -12.26
CA PRO A 618 -14.75 13.68 -10.97
C PRO A 618 -14.61 15.04 -10.29
N ILE A 619 -14.65 15.06 -8.96
CA ILE A 619 -14.44 16.25 -8.13
C ILE A 619 -13.18 16.05 -7.30
N ASN A 620 -12.22 16.98 -7.39
CA ASN A 620 -10.91 16.87 -6.72
C ASN A 620 -10.16 15.56 -7.00
N GLY A 621 -10.38 14.98 -8.19
CA GLY A 621 -9.78 13.72 -8.60
C GLY A 621 -10.39 12.49 -7.92
N ILE A 622 -11.62 12.59 -7.40
CA ILE A 622 -12.44 11.48 -6.90
C ILE A 622 -13.63 11.29 -7.82
#